data_AF-A0A9X3YNG6-F1
#
_entry.id   AF-A0A9X3YNG6-F1
#
_cell.length_a   1.000
_cell.length_b   1.000
_cell.length_c   1.000
_cell.angle_alpha   90.00
_cell.angle_beta   90.00
_cell.angle_gamma   90.00
#
_symmetry.space_group_name_H-M   'P 1'
#
loop_
_entity.id
_entity.type
_entity.pdbx_description
1 polymer ?
#
loop_
_entity_poly.entity_id
_entity_poly.type
_entity_poly.pdbx_seq_one_letter_code
_entity_poly.pdbx_strand_id
1 'polypeptide(L)'
;MRKFLQIAMIGVLSTFALAACDKKEEEKAAAPVAVEVKMPTDPNNTQAWKAYLVDVVKRNMAGVTSGRPYMYFVPGGDSQEAQDQRINQLQNVQVVVARTVLPGNMVAFGGPDSKLTGDLILDAFKDAKAGAFKDVVVLFIGATADQQRVQDALAPTSAVYRFVEMK
;
A
#
# COMPACT_ATOMS: atom_id res chain seq x y z
N MET A 1 -36.16 3.66 -56.24
CA MET A 1 -36.64 4.93 -56.82
C MET A 1 -35.63 6.03 -56.46
N ARG A 2 -35.16 6.75 -57.50
CA ARG A 2 -34.44 8.06 -57.53
C ARG A 2 -33.31 8.31 -56.50
N LYS A 3 -32.01 8.22 -56.84
CA LYS A 3 -31.13 8.87 -57.86
C LYS A 3 -30.50 10.21 -57.39
N PHE A 4 -29.22 10.37 -57.78
CA PHE A 4 -28.36 11.58 -57.89
C PHE A 4 -27.59 11.96 -56.61
N LEU A 5 -26.28 11.71 -56.43
CA LEU A 5 -25.09 12.05 -57.23
C LEU A 5 -25.03 13.53 -57.61
N GLN A 6 -24.26 14.35 -56.89
CA GLN A 6 -23.42 15.42 -57.46
C GLN A 6 -22.20 15.72 -56.56
N ILE A 7 -21.05 15.71 -57.21
CA ILE A 7 -19.71 16.09 -56.78
C ILE A 7 -19.54 17.60 -57.05
N ALA A 8 -18.84 18.32 -56.18
CA ALA A 8 -18.13 19.54 -56.58
C ALA A 8 -16.89 19.77 -55.70
N MET A 9 -15.73 19.42 -56.25
CA MET A 9 -14.41 19.92 -55.84
C MET A 9 -14.33 21.42 -56.11
N ILE A 10 -13.78 22.19 -55.16
CA ILE A 10 -12.96 23.36 -55.46
C ILE A 10 -11.71 23.25 -54.60
N GLY A 11 -10.59 22.97 -55.28
CA GLY A 11 -9.25 23.08 -54.73
C GLY A 11 -8.79 24.54 -54.76
N VAL A 12 -8.08 24.95 -53.70
CA VAL A 12 -7.24 26.14 -53.71
C VAL A 12 -5.87 25.75 -53.16
N LEU A 13 -4.93 25.70 -54.09
CA LEU A 13 -3.53 26.10 -54.01
C LEU A 13 -2.72 25.75 -52.75
N SER A 14 -1.82 24.80 -52.98
CA SER A 14 -0.57 24.54 -52.28
C SER A 14 0.25 25.82 -52.03
N THR A 15 0.57 26.09 -50.77
CA THR A 15 1.85 26.73 -50.41
C THR A 15 2.74 25.69 -49.77
N PHE A 16 3.78 25.31 -50.51
CA PHE A 16 4.96 24.65 -49.98
C PHE A 16 5.62 25.56 -48.93
N ALA A 17 5.73 25.07 -47.70
CA ALA A 17 6.76 25.51 -46.76
C ALA A 17 7.48 24.25 -46.27
N LEU A 18 8.56 23.89 -46.98
CA LEU A 18 9.52 22.89 -46.52
C LEU A 18 10.53 23.55 -45.57
N ALA A 19 10.74 22.86 -44.45
CA ALA A 19 11.95 22.83 -43.63
C ALA A 19 12.35 24.09 -42.84
N ALA A 20 11.93 24.10 -41.57
CA ALA A 20 12.85 24.34 -40.47
C ALA A 20 12.56 23.31 -39.38
N CYS A 21 13.49 22.37 -39.20
CA CYS A 21 13.54 21.46 -38.07
C CYS A 21 13.64 22.29 -36.79
N ASP A 22 12.66 22.17 -35.91
CA ASP A 22 12.95 22.09 -34.48
C ASP A 22 11.91 21.16 -33.85
N LYS A 23 12.44 20.14 -33.16
CA LYS A 23 11.67 19.13 -32.43
C LYS A 23 10.70 19.85 -31.50
N LYS A 24 9.40 19.76 -31.77
CA LYS A 24 8.39 19.88 -30.72
C LYS A 24 8.56 18.67 -29.82
N GLU A 25 9.38 18.85 -28.79
CA GLU A 25 9.26 18.12 -27.54
C GLU A 25 7.80 18.21 -27.12
N GLU A 26 7.09 17.09 -27.23
CA GLU A 26 5.86 16.88 -26.49
C GLU A 26 6.24 17.01 -25.01
N GLU A 27 5.94 18.18 -24.46
CA GLU A 27 6.03 18.45 -23.03
C GLU A 27 5.07 17.47 -22.34
N LYS A 28 5.63 16.34 -21.93
CA LYS A 28 4.95 15.30 -21.18
C LYS A 28 4.46 15.96 -19.89
N ALA A 29 3.17 16.28 -19.86
CA ALA A 29 2.52 16.85 -18.69
C ALA A 29 2.99 16.09 -17.44
N ALA A 30 3.62 16.80 -16.51
CA ALA A 30 4.10 16.21 -15.27
C ALA A 30 2.91 15.50 -14.60
N ALA A 31 3.05 14.18 -14.39
CA ALA A 31 2.05 13.43 -13.66
C ALA A 31 1.85 14.10 -12.28
N PRO A 32 0.60 14.27 -11.81
CA PRO A 32 0.34 14.87 -10.52
C PRO A 32 1.13 14.11 -9.44
N VAL A 33 1.94 14.84 -8.68
CA VAL A 33 2.64 14.29 -7.52
C VAL A 33 1.57 13.81 -6.55
N ALA A 34 1.53 12.51 -6.28
CA ALA A 34 0.59 11.94 -5.33
C ALA A 34 0.81 12.61 -3.95
N VAL A 35 -0.22 13.27 -3.44
CA VAL A 35 -0.16 13.92 -2.13
C VAL A 35 -0.18 12.84 -1.06
N GLU A 36 0.86 12.82 -0.22
CA GLU A 36 0.94 11.92 0.94
C GLU A 36 -0.25 12.15 1.88
N VAL A 37 -0.90 11.05 2.27
CA VAL A 37 -2.00 11.11 3.25
C VAL A 37 -1.38 11.33 4.62
N LYS A 38 -1.75 12.43 5.28
CA LYS A 38 -1.30 12.71 6.65
C LYS A 38 -1.89 11.69 7.63
N MET A 39 -1.13 11.39 8.68
CA MET A 39 -1.63 10.58 9.79
C MET A 39 -2.93 11.20 10.36
N PRO A 40 -4.00 10.40 10.55
CA PRO A 40 -5.22 10.90 11.15
C PRO A 40 -5.01 11.30 12.61
N THR A 41 -5.68 12.39 13.02
CA THR A 41 -5.62 12.88 14.41
C THR A 41 -6.70 12.28 15.30
N ASP A 42 -7.79 11.79 14.71
CA ASP A 42 -8.87 11.11 15.44
C ASP A 42 -8.63 9.59 15.41
N PRO A 43 -8.33 8.95 16.55
CA PRO A 43 -8.11 7.51 16.62
C PRO A 43 -9.37 6.70 16.26
N ASN A 44 -10.57 7.29 16.34
CA ASN A 44 -11.83 6.60 16.05
C ASN A 44 -12.24 6.72 14.58
N ASN A 45 -11.57 7.55 13.77
CA ASN A 45 -11.85 7.69 12.36
C ASN A 45 -11.23 6.53 11.54
N THR A 46 -11.86 5.36 11.64
CA THR A 46 -11.43 4.13 10.98
C THR A 46 -11.18 4.31 9.48
N GLN A 47 -12.01 5.09 8.78
CA GLN A 47 -11.86 5.30 7.34
C GLN A 47 -10.60 6.10 7.01
N ALA A 48 -10.30 7.15 7.79
CA ALA A 48 -9.07 7.92 7.61
C ALA A 48 -7.83 7.06 7.89
N TRP A 49 -7.86 6.23 8.94
CA TRP A 49 -6.76 5.32 9.25
C TRP A 49 -6.53 4.26 8.17
N LYS A 50 -7.60 3.69 7.61
CA LYS A 50 -7.47 2.76 6.47
C LYS A 50 -6.91 3.43 5.23
N ALA A 51 -7.31 4.67 4.94
CA ALA A 51 -6.75 5.44 3.83
C ALA A 51 -5.25 5.74 4.03
N TYR A 52 -4.87 6.14 5.25
CA TYR A 52 -3.48 6.35 5.64
C TYR A 52 -2.65 5.07 5.50
N LEU A 53 -3.14 3.94 6.01
CA LEU A 53 -2.48 2.63 5.87
C LEU A 53 -2.22 2.28 4.39
N VAL A 54 -3.23 2.44 3.53
CA VAL A 54 -3.08 2.18 2.09
C VAL A 54 -2.03 3.07 1.44
N ASP A 55 -2.00 4.36 1.79
CA ASP A 55 -1.00 5.31 1.29
C ASP A 55 0.43 4.93 1.72
N VAL A 56 0.63 4.66 3.02
CA VAL A 56 1.93 4.24 3.55
C VAL A 56 2.41 2.95 2.88
N VAL A 57 1.52 1.95 2.71
CA VAL A 57 1.86 0.70 2.03
C VAL A 57 2.34 0.96 0.61
N LYS A 58 1.61 1.79 -0.17
CA LYS A 58 1.99 2.12 -1.56
C LYS A 58 3.38 2.74 -1.65
N ARG A 59 3.72 3.64 -0.72
CA ARG A 59 5.04 4.29 -0.66
C ARG A 59 6.16 3.34 -0.23
N ASN A 60 5.80 2.22 0.41
CA ASN A 60 6.74 1.25 0.96
C ASN A 60 6.80 -0.05 0.14
N MET A 61 6.41 -0.05 -1.14
CA MET A 61 6.44 -1.24 -2.01
C MET A 61 7.84 -1.63 -2.54
N ALA A 62 8.90 -0.90 -2.17
CA ALA A 62 10.25 -1.24 -2.61
C ALA A 62 10.64 -2.68 -2.20
N GLY A 63 11.07 -3.47 -3.19
CA GLY A 63 11.39 -4.89 -3.03
C GLY A 63 10.19 -5.85 -3.02
N VAL A 64 8.96 -5.33 -3.06
CA VAL A 64 7.73 -6.14 -3.17
C VAL A 64 7.40 -6.32 -4.64
N THR A 65 7.39 -7.56 -5.10
CA THR A 65 7.08 -7.93 -6.49
C THR A 65 5.62 -8.31 -6.67
N SER A 66 4.94 -8.69 -5.59
CA SER A 66 3.50 -8.95 -5.62
C SER A 66 2.70 -7.65 -5.74
N GLY A 67 1.66 -7.63 -6.58
CA GLY A 67 0.78 -6.47 -6.74
C GLY A 67 -0.28 -6.31 -5.64
N ARG A 68 -0.35 -7.23 -4.65
CA ARG A 68 -1.43 -7.29 -3.66
C ARG A 68 -0.87 -7.62 -2.26
N PRO A 69 -0.38 -6.61 -1.52
CA PRO A 69 0.00 -6.76 -0.12
C PRO A 69 -1.16 -7.26 0.75
N TYR A 70 -0.84 -8.04 1.78
CA TYR A 70 -1.75 -8.33 2.88
C TYR A 70 -1.75 -7.14 3.84
N MET A 71 -2.86 -6.42 3.96
CA MET A 71 -2.96 -5.24 4.81
C MET A 71 -3.93 -5.50 5.96
N TYR A 72 -3.46 -5.35 7.20
CA TYR A 72 -4.24 -5.57 8.39
C TYR A 72 -4.35 -4.27 9.19
N PHE A 73 -5.56 -3.71 9.19
CA PHE A 73 -5.92 -2.61 10.08
C PHE A 73 -6.21 -3.17 11.48
N VAL A 74 -5.59 -2.60 12.51
CA VAL A 74 -5.80 -2.99 13.92
C VAL A 74 -6.62 -1.88 14.60
N PRO A 75 -7.90 -2.14 14.97
CA PRO A 75 -8.72 -1.14 15.65
C PRO A 75 -8.15 -0.73 17.01
N GLY A 76 -8.16 0.56 17.32
CA GLY A 76 -7.88 1.08 18.66
C GLY A 76 -9.12 1.07 19.57
N GLY A 77 -8.97 1.64 20.77
CA GLY A 77 -10.06 1.82 21.72
C GLY A 77 -10.45 0.56 22.49
N ASP A 78 -11.28 0.77 23.52
CA ASP A 78 -11.56 -0.23 24.56
C ASP A 78 -12.99 -0.77 24.54
N SER A 79 -13.82 -0.36 23.57
CA SER A 79 -15.18 -0.91 23.43
C SER A 79 -15.13 -2.42 23.18
N GLN A 80 -16.16 -3.14 23.63
CA GLN A 80 -16.26 -4.59 23.38
C GLN A 80 -16.17 -4.90 21.88
N GLU A 81 -16.84 -4.09 21.05
CA GLU A 81 -16.79 -4.24 19.60
C GLU A 81 -15.36 -4.11 19.04
N ALA A 82 -14.57 -3.13 19.51
CA ALA A 82 -13.18 -2.96 19.08
C ALA A 82 -12.30 -4.15 19.52
N GLN A 83 -12.54 -4.67 20.72
CA GLN A 83 -11.85 -5.87 21.22
C GLN A 83 -12.19 -7.10 20.36
N ASP A 84 -13.47 -7.34 20.07
CA ASP A 84 -13.93 -8.45 19.23
C ASP A 84 -13.35 -8.36 17.81
N GLN A 85 -13.33 -7.15 17.23
CA GLN A 85 -12.69 -6.92 15.94
C GLN A 85 -11.19 -7.22 15.96
N ARG A 86 -10.46 -6.83 17.02
CA ARG A 86 -9.04 -7.19 17.19
C ARG A 86 -8.82 -8.69 17.31
N ILE A 87 -9.67 -9.40 18.07
CA ILE A 87 -9.60 -10.87 18.20
C ILE A 87 -9.80 -11.54 16.83
N ASN A 88 -10.83 -11.13 16.09
CA ASN A 88 -11.09 -11.64 14.74
C ASN A 88 -9.92 -11.35 13.80
N GLN A 89 -9.34 -10.15 13.88
CA GLN A 89 -8.18 -9.77 13.09
C GLN A 89 -6.96 -10.63 13.43
N LEU A 90 -6.68 -10.86 14.71
CA LEU A 90 -5.60 -11.73 15.16
C LEU A 90 -5.77 -13.15 14.59
N GLN A 91 -6.98 -13.73 14.66
CA GLN A 91 -7.26 -15.04 14.10
C GLN A 91 -7.03 -15.09 12.58
N ASN A 92 -7.47 -14.06 11.85
CA ASN A 92 -7.24 -13.95 10.41
C ASN A 92 -5.73 -13.92 10.07
N VAL A 93 -4.96 -13.14 10.82
CA VAL A 93 -3.51 -13.06 10.62
C VAL A 93 -2.84 -14.37 10.97
N GLN A 94 -3.22 -15.03 12.06
CA GLN A 94 -2.68 -16.35 12.46
C GLN A 94 -2.92 -17.41 11.38
N VAL A 95 -4.10 -17.42 10.74
CA VAL A 95 -4.37 -18.33 9.61
C VAL A 95 -3.42 -18.06 8.44
N VAL A 96 -3.16 -16.78 8.12
CA VAL A 96 -2.24 -16.41 7.04
C VAL A 96 -0.79 -16.72 7.42
N VAL A 97 -0.38 -16.47 8.66
CA VAL A 97 0.97 -16.77 9.14
C VAL A 97 1.24 -18.27 9.15
N ALA A 98 0.29 -19.07 9.62
CA ALA A 98 0.39 -20.53 9.61
C ALA A 98 0.53 -21.09 8.19
N ARG A 99 -0.10 -20.44 7.20
CA ARG A 99 0.00 -20.79 5.78
C ARG A 99 1.24 -20.23 5.10
N THR A 100 1.96 -19.34 5.77
CA THR A 100 3.09 -18.58 5.23
C THR A 100 2.67 -17.64 4.09
N VAL A 101 3.37 -16.52 3.98
CA VAL A 101 3.24 -15.59 2.85
C VAL A 101 4.38 -15.83 1.89
N LEU A 102 4.10 -15.83 0.58
CA LEU A 102 5.11 -16.14 -0.43
C LEU A 102 6.19 -15.04 -0.53
N PRO A 103 7.46 -15.42 -0.78
CA PRO A 103 8.55 -14.49 -1.07
C PRO A 103 8.19 -13.40 -2.09
N GLY A 104 8.71 -12.19 -1.89
CA GLY A 104 8.42 -11.02 -2.74
C GLY A 104 7.07 -10.36 -2.46
N ASN A 105 6.35 -10.79 -1.42
CA ASN A 105 5.11 -10.17 -0.98
C ASN A 105 5.32 -9.30 0.27
N MET A 106 4.28 -8.59 0.69
CA MET A 106 4.25 -7.77 1.89
C MET A 106 3.08 -8.13 2.80
N VAL A 107 3.35 -8.10 4.10
CA VAL A 107 2.37 -8.11 5.18
C VAL A 107 2.49 -6.80 5.95
N ALA A 108 1.48 -5.95 5.86
CA ALA A 108 1.47 -4.63 6.46
C ALA A 108 0.47 -4.54 7.62
N PHE A 109 0.90 -3.93 8.72
CA PHE A 109 0.13 -3.73 9.93
C PHE A 109 0.12 -2.26 10.31
N GLY A 110 -1.05 -1.75 10.67
CA GLY A 110 -1.18 -0.38 11.16
C GLY A 110 -2.55 -0.13 11.78
N GLY A 111 -2.62 0.88 12.64
CA GLY A 111 -3.82 1.27 13.35
C GLY A 111 -3.58 2.52 14.20
N PRO A 112 -4.62 3.07 14.83
CA PRO A 112 -4.50 4.24 15.71
C PRO A 112 -3.67 4.01 16.97
N ASP A 113 -3.52 2.76 17.41
CA ASP A 113 -2.76 2.39 18.61
C ASP A 113 -1.59 1.49 18.23
N SER A 114 -0.39 2.04 18.39
CA SER A 114 0.87 1.34 18.09
C SER A 114 1.08 0.13 18.99
N LYS A 115 0.72 0.25 20.28
CA LYS A 115 0.94 -0.81 21.25
C LYS A 115 0.07 -2.01 20.90
N LEU A 116 -1.22 -1.78 20.68
CA LEU A 116 -2.17 -2.82 20.26
C LEU A 116 -1.78 -3.46 18.92
N THR A 117 -1.29 -2.65 17.97
CA THR A 117 -0.82 -3.16 16.68
C THR A 117 0.40 -4.07 16.85
N GLY A 118 1.39 -3.66 17.64
CA GLY A 118 2.56 -4.48 17.93
C GLY A 118 2.21 -5.76 18.71
N ASP A 119 1.30 -5.68 19.68
CA ASP A 119 0.86 -6.85 20.46
C ASP A 119 0.19 -7.90 19.54
N LEU A 120 -0.65 -7.45 18.60
CA LEU A 120 -1.23 -8.33 17.59
C LEU A 120 -0.16 -8.99 16.70
N ILE A 121 0.90 -8.28 16.32
CA ILE A 121 2.00 -8.87 15.54
C ILE A 121 2.73 -9.93 16.36
N LEU A 122 3.09 -9.63 17.62
CA LEU A 122 3.75 -10.56 18.52
C LEU A 122 2.94 -11.86 18.67
N ASP A 123 1.63 -11.73 18.94
CA ASP A 123 0.73 -12.88 19.12
C ASP A 123 0.47 -13.66 17.83
N ALA A 124 0.47 -12.97 16.68
CA ALA A 124 0.26 -13.62 15.38
C ALA A 124 1.48 -14.43 14.92
N PHE A 125 2.69 -13.96 15.25
CA PHE A 125 3.94 -14.57 14.80
C PHE A 125 4.62 -15.47 15.83
N LYS A 126 4.10 -15.58 17.06
CA LYS A 126 4.69 -16.40 18.13
C LYS A 126 4.97 -17.86 17.74
N ASP A 127 4.14 -18.44 16.87
CA ASP A 127 4.24 -19.83 16.39
C ASP A 127 4.77 -19.91 14.93
N ALA A 128 5.24 -18.79 14.37
CA ALA A 128 5.80 -18.77 13.01
C ALA A 128 7.11 -19.57 12.98
N LYS A 129 7.25 -20.43 11.97
CA LYS A 129 8.45 -21.24 11.80
C LYS A 129 9.64 -20.35 11.44
N ALA A 130 10.83 -20.74 11.93
CA ALA A 130 12.06 -20.05 11.57
C ALA A 130 12.26 -20.03 10.05
N GLY A 131 12.64 -18.88 9.50
CA GLY A 131 12.85 -18.69 8.06
C GLY A 131 11.61 -18.71 7.17
N ALA A 132 10.40 -18.90 7.72
CA ALA A 132 9.17 -19.02 6.92
C ALA A 132 8.86 -17.75 6.10
N PHE A 133 9.34 -16.59 6.52
CA PHE A 133 9.06 -15.30 5.88
C PHE A 133 10.26 -14.74 5.13
N LYS A 134 11.22 -15.59 4.77
CA LYS A 134 12.36 -15.16 3.94
C LYS A 134 11.86 -14.42 2.69
N ASP A 135 12.44 -13.25 2.46
CA ASP A 135 12.11 -12.34 1.35
C ASP A 135 10.65 -11.81 1.34
N VAL A 136 9.93 -11.97 2.45
CA VAL A 136 8.64 -11.29 2.69
C VAL A 136 8.90 -10.03 3.48
N VAL A 137 8.34 -8.90 3.03
CA VAL A 137 8.38 -7.66 3.81
C VAL A 137 7.29 -7.72 4.88
N VAL A 138 7.67 -7.56 6.15
CA VAL A 138 6.71 -7.26 7.21
C VAL A 138 6.83 -5.78 7.55
N LEU A 139 5.82 -5.01 7.14
CA LEU A 139 5.73 -3.57 7.36
C LEU A 139 4.94 -3.30 8.64
N PHE A 140 5.59 -2.69 9.62
CA PHE A 140 4.96 -2.18 10.83
C PHE A 140 4.87 -0.66 10.78
N ILE A 141 3.65 -0.13 10.88
CA ILE A 141 3.37 1.30 10.96
C ILE A 141 2.96 1.58 12.39
N GLY A 142 3.85 2.21 13.15
CA GLY A 142 3.70 2.36 14.59
C GLY A 142 4.56 3.48 15.18
N ALA A 143 4.59 3.55 16.50
CA ALA A 143 5.45 4.45 17.26
C ALA A 143 6.85 3.84 17.44
N THR A 144 7.86 4.69 17.49
CA THR A 144 9.27 4.29 17.69
C THR A 144 9.47 3.47 18.97
N ALA A 145 8.65 3.70 20.01
CA ALA A 145 8.68 2.94 21.26
C ALA A 145 8.38 1.43 21.09
N ASP A 146 7.63 1.05 20.05
CA ASP A 146 7.26 -0.34 19.78
C ASP A 146 8.13 -1.00 18.70
N GLN A 147 8.98 -0.22 18.02
CA GLN A 147 9.76 -0.70 16.87
C GLN A 147 10.64 -1.90 17.23
N GLN A 148 11.40 -1.82 18.32
CA GLN A 148 12.39 -2.84 18.66
C GLN A 148 11.73 -4.17 19.04
N ARG A 149 10.70 -4.13 19.90
CA ARG A 149 10.00 -5.36 20.32
C ARG A 149 9.34 -6.11 19.15
N VAL A 150 8.83 -5.38 18.16
CA VAL A 150 8.25 -5.98 16.95
C VAL A 150 9.35 -6.57 16.07
N GLN A 151 10.47 -5.87 15.91
CA GLN A 151 11.62 -6.38 15.19
C GLN A 151 12.14 -7.70 15.78
N ASP A 152 12.30 -7.75 17.10
CA ASP A 152 12.82 -8.92 17.81
C ASP A 152 11.87 -10.12 17.68
N ALA A 153 10.56 -9.89 17.77
CA ALA A 153 9.55 -10.93 17.60
C ALA A 153 9.55 -11.53 16.17
N LEU A 154 9.85 -10.71 15.16
CA LEU A 154 9.88 -11.14 13.76
C LEU A 154 11.22 -11.75 13.34
N ALA A 155 12.31 -11.48 14.06
CA ALA A 155 13.66 -11.90 13.69
C ALA A 155 13.81 -13.40 13.35
N PRO A 156 13.22 -14.35 14.11
CA PRO A 156 13.32 -15.78 13.79
C PRO A 156 12.75 -16.14 12.41
N THR A 157 11.76 -15.39 11.94
CA THR A 157 11.03 -15.67 10.68
C THR A 157 11.85 -15.38 9.43
N SER A 158 12.97 -14.65 9.56
CA SER A 158 13.76 -14.10 8.44
C SER A 158 12.98 -13.14 7.52
N ALA A 159 11.88 -12.56 7.99
CA ALA A 159 11.20 -11.47 7.32
C ALA A 159 12.12 -10.25 7.13
N VAL A 160 11.92 -9.54 6.02
CA VAL A 160 12.45 -8.18 5.86
C VAL A 160 11.59 -7.24 6.68
N TYR A 161 12.05 -6.92 7.88
CA TYR A 161 11.35 -5.97 8.74
C TYR A 161 11.46 -4.55 8.18
N ARG A 162 10.32 -3.88 8.04
CA ARG A 162 10.23 -2.48 7.62
C ARG A 162 9.40 -1.71 8.63
N PHE A 163 9.96 -0.64 9.17
CA PHE A 163 9.29 0.22 10.12
C PHE A 163 8.97 1.58 9.49
N VAL A 164 7.77 2.08 9.75
CA VAL A 164 7.37 3.46 9.45
C VAL A 164 6.80 4.08 10.72
N GLU A 165 7.39 5.19 11.14
CA GLU A 165 6.90 5.97 12.26
C GLU A 165 5.56 6.64 11.91
N MET A 166 4.58 6.51 12.80
CA MET A 166 3.32 7.23 12.74
C MET A 166 3.52 8.70 13.13
N LYS A 167 3.60 9.59 12.14
CA LYS A 167 3.76 11.04 12.34
C LYS A 167 3.09 11.87 11.26
#